data_AF-A0A914Q123-F1
#
_entry.id   AF-A0A914Q123-F1
#
_cell.length_a   1.000
_cell.length_b   1.000
_cell.length_c   1.000
_cell.angle_alpha   90.00
_cell.angle_beta   90.00
_cell.angle_gamma   90.00
#
_symmetry.space_group_name_H-M   'P 1'
#
loop_
_entity.id
_entity.type
_entity.pdbx_description
1 polymer ?
#
loop_
_entity_poly.entity_id
_entity_poly.type
_entity_poly.pdbx_seq_one_letter_code
_entity_poly.pdbx_strand_id
1 'polypeptide(L)'
;MPTPEDIANQLLDHKTLLNVDGLLDAVIALYNDCNIPVLKRTQNIDEFLQRNQTSITHLENHRLKCSDFDAIKVIGRGAFGEVRLVRQKVSRKVYALKLLNKNEMLRRADTAFFWEERDIMAYSESEWIVRLHYAFQDMVMVFLR
;
A
#
# COMPACT_ATOMS: atom_id res chain seq x y z
N MET A 1 -26.15 17.99 10.05
CA MET A 1 -25.38 16.92 10.74
C MET A 1 -24.98 15.92 9.67
N PRO A 2 -23.75 15.38 9.69
CA PRO A 2 -23.35 14.35 8.75
C PRO A 2 -24.27 13.13 8.88
N THR A 3 -24.75 12.63 7.75
CA THR A 3 -25.67 11.51 7.66
C THR A 3 -24.93 10.19 7.44
N PRO A 4 -25.53 9.03 7.73
CA PRO A 4 -24.94 7.74 7.39
C PRO A 4 -24.61 7.59 5.89
N GLU A 5 -25.39 8.23 5.01
CA GLU A 5 -25.14 8.26 3.56
C GLU A 5 -23.86 9.03 3.22
N ASP A 6 -23.56 10.11 3.93
CA ASP A 6 -22.32 10.87 3.72
C ASP A 6 -21.08 10.01 4.02
N ILE A 7 -21.14 9.18 5.07
CA ILE A 7 -20.06 8.25 5.39
C ILE A 7 -19.95 7.19 4.30
N ALA A 8 -21.06 6.57 3.88
CA ALA A 8 -21.05 5.57 2.82
C ALA A 8 -20.44 6.10 1.52
N ASN A 9 -20.80 7.34 1.14
CA ASN A 9 -20.22 8.00 -0.02
C ASN A 9 -18.71 8.22 0.12
N GLN A 10 -18.23 8.62 1.30
CA GLN A 10 -16.79 8.73 1.56
C GLN A 10 -16.07 7.38 1.48
N LEU A 11 -16.66 6.31 2.01
CA LEU A 11 -16.08 4.96 1.94
C LEU A 11 -15.91 4.49 0.48
N LEU A 12 -16.84 4.87 -0.41
CA LEU A 12 -16.83 4.49 -1.81
C LEU A 12 -15.96 5.41 -2.69
N ASP A 13 -15.65 6.62 -2.23
CA ASP A 13 -14.79 7.54 -2.96
C ASP A 13 -13.30 7.26 -2.71
N HIS A 14 -12.66 6.63 -3.70
CA HIS A 14 -11.23 6.33 -3.73
C HIS A 14 -10.29 7.53 -3.54
N LYS A 15 -10.77 8.77 -3.74
CA LYS A 15 -9.97 9.99 -3.51
C LYS A 15 -9.90 10.40 -2.05
N THR A 16 -10.79 9.89 -1.21
CA THR A 16 -10.79 10.22 0.22
C THR A 16 -9.83 9.33 1.01
N LEU A 17 -9.38 9.81 2.16
CA LEU A 17 -8.58 9.01 3.10
C LEU A 17 -9.39 7.90 3.79
N LEU A 18 -10.72 8.06 3.86
CA LEU A 18 -11.62 7.11 4.53
C LEU A 18 -12.10 6.01 3.58
N ASN A 19 -11.57 5.90 2.37
CA ASN A 19 -11.97 4.86 1.44
C ASN A 19 -11.71 3.45 2.00
N VAL A 20 -12.37 2.44 1.43
CA VAL A 20 -12.24 1.04 1.88
C VAL A 20 -10.79 0.57 1.96
N ASP A 21 -9.96 0.89 0.96
CA ASP A 21 -8.55 0.47 0.96
C ASP A 21 -7.77 1.11 2.11
N GLY A 22 -8.02 2.39 2.40
CA GLY A 22 -7.41 3.11 3.52
C GLY A 22 -7.79 2.54 4.88
N LEU A 23 -9.05 2.13 5.05
CA LEU A 23 -9.49 1.44 6.27
C LEU A 23 -8.85 0.06 6.42
N LEU A 24 -8.77 -0.72 5.34
CA LEU A 24 -8.11 -2.02 5.35
C LEU A 24 -6.61 -1.88 5.66
N ASP A 25 -5.95 -0.86 5.09
CA ASP A 25 -4.54 -0.56 5.36
C ASP A 25 -4.32 -0.21 6.84
N ALA A 26 -5.20 0.61 7.43
CA ALA A 26 -5.12 0.97 8.84
C ALA A 26 -5.28 -0.25 9.76
N VAL A 27 -6.25 -1.14 9.45
CA VAL A 27 -6.50 -2.35 10.23
C VAL A 27 -5.33 -3.34 10.13
N ILE A 28 -4.77 -3.53 8.92
CA ILE A 28 -3.60 -4.39 8.71
C ILE A 28 -2.35 -3.81 9.41
N ALA A 29 -2.13 -2.50 9.31
CA ALA A 29 -1.02 -1.83 9.99
C ALA A 29 -1.12 -1.99 11.51
N LEU A 30 -2.30 -1.73 12.09
CA LEU A 30 -2.54 -1.90 13.52
C LEU A 30 -2.30 -3.34 13.97
N TYR A 31 -2.81 -4.33 13.23
CA TYR A 31 -2.56 -5.73 13.53
C TYR A 31 -1.06 -6.05 13.54
N ASN A 32 -0.33 -5.60 12.52
CA ASN A 32 1.10 -5.86 12.38
C ASN A 32 1.92 -5.19 13.50
N ASP A 33 1.59 -3.95 13.86
CA ASP A 33 2.25 -3.23 14.96
C ASP A 33 1.94 -3.88 16.33
N CYS A 34 0.74 -4.42 16.52
CA CYS A 34 0.38 -5.16 17.73
C CYS A 34 1.02 -6.56 17.80
N ASN A 35 1.38 -7.16 16.66
CA ASN A 35 1.91 -8.52 16.55
C ASN A 35 3.40 -8.63 16.97
N ILE A 36 3.86 -7.78 17.89
CA ILE A 36 5.24 -7.73 18.40
C ILE A 36 5.31 -8.45 19.76
N PRO A 37 6.35 -9.28 20.04
CA PRO A 37 6.41 -10.10 21.25
C PRO A 37 6.22 -9.35 22.58
N VAL A 38 6.59 -8.07 22.66
CA VAL A 38 6.42 -7.24 23.86
C VAL A 38 4.95 -6.89 24.09
N LEU A 39 4.23 -6.55 23.02
CA LEU A 39 2.83 -6.11 23.08
C LEU A 39 1.86 -7.28 23.23
N LYS A 40 2.18 -8.44 22.67
CA LYS A 40 1.41 -9.69 22.83
C LYS A 40 1.19 -10.12 24.27
N ARG A 41 1.99 -9.64 25.21
CA ARG A 41 1.86 -9.97 26.65
C ARG A 41 0.64 -9.32 27.29
N THR A 42 0.09 -8.28 26.67
CA THR A 42 -1.12 -7.60 27.15
C THR A 42 -2.34 -8.39 26.71
N GLN A 43 -3.18 -8.82 27.66
CA GLN A 43 -4.35 -9.67 27.40
C GLN A 43 -5.24 -9.12 26.28
N ASN A 44 -5.61 -7.83 26.34
CA ASN A 44 -6.47 -7.21 25.32
C ASN A 44 -5.85 -7.23 23.91
N ILE A 45 -4.52 -7.16 23.80
CA ILE A 45 -3.81 -7.20 22.52
C ILE A 45 -3.80 -8.63 21.99
N ASP A 46 -3.52 -9.61 22.85
CA ASP A 46 -3.55 -11.03 22.45
C ASP A 46 -4.94 -11.45 21.97
N GLU A 47 -6.00 -11.08 22.70
CA GLU A 47 -7.38 -11.32 22.29
C GLU A 47 -7.73 -10.66 20.96
N PHE A 48 -7.29 -9.41 20.74
CA PHE A 48 -7.45 -8.70 19.47
C PHE A 48 -6.75 -9.43 18.32
N LEU A 49 -5.50 -9.86 18.51
CA LEU A 49 -4.74 -10.57 17.49
C LEU A 49 -5.41 -11.91 17.14
N GLN A 50 -5.76 -12.71 18.15
CA GLN A 50 -6.42 -14.00 17.93
C GLN A 50 -7.75 -13.84 17.18
N ARG A 51 -8.57 -12.85 17.56
CA ARG A 51 -9.87 -12.59 16.93
C ARG A 51 -9.73 -12.21 15.44
N ASN A 52 -8.71 -11.44 15.08
CA ASN A 52 -8.57 -10.88 13.75
C ASN A 52 -7.66 -11.69 12.82
N GLN A 53 -6.90 -12.66 13.34
CA GLN A 53 -5.87 -13.37 12.58
C GLN A 53 -6.37 -13.99 11.27
N THR A 54 -7.53 -14.66 11.29
CA THR A 54 -8.12 -15.27 10.08
C THR A 54 -8.47 -14.22 9.04
N SER A 55 -9.12 -13.13 9.46
CA SER A 55 -9.52 -12.03 8.57
C SER A 55 -8.31 -11.32 7.98
N ILE A 56 -7.28 -11.03 8.79
CA ILE A 56 -6.04 -10.41 8.32
C ILE A 56 -5.32 -11.32 7.33
N THR A 57 -5.18 -12.60 7.66
CA THR A 57 -4.54 -13.59 6.75
C THR A 57 -5.30 -13.68 5.43
N HIS A 58 -6.64 -13.68 5.48
CA HIS A 58 -7.47 -13.67 4.29
C HIS A 58 -7.25 -12.40 3.45
N LEU A 59 -7.28 -11.23 4.07
CA LEU A 59 -7.02 -9.95 3.40
C LEU A 59 -5.64 -9.94 2.76
N GLU A 60 -4.59 -10.24 3.52
CA GLU A 60 -3.21 -10.28 3.03
C GLU A 60 -3.06 -11.24 1.86
N ASN A 61 -3.72 -12.40 1.85
CA ASN A 61 -3.63 -13.36 0.74
C ASN A 61 -4.30 -12.88 -0.56
N HIS A 62 -5.25 -11.95 -0.48
CA HIS A 62 -5.96 -11.43 -1.66
C HIS A 62 -5.42 -10.08 -2.13
N ARG A 63 -4.59 -9.39 -1.33
CA ARG A 63 -3.93 -8.17 -1.75
C ARG A 63 -2.80 -8.46 -2.73
N LEU A 64 -2.60 -7.54 -3.66
CA LEU A 64 -1.50 -7.57 -4.62
C LEU A 64 -0.16 -7.49 -3.86
N LYS A 65 0.78 -8.37 -4.23
CA LYS A 65 2.11 -8.48 -3.59
C LYS A 65 3.22 -8.35 -4.61
N CYS A 66 4.43 -8.06 -4.11
CA CYS A 66 5.63 -8.09 -4.94
C CYS A 66 5.86 -9.48 -5.56
N SER A 67 5.43 -10.55 -4.89
CA SER A 67 5.52 -11.93 -5.38
C SER A 67 4.67 -12.22 -6.61
N ASP A 68 3.72 -11.34 -6.96
CA ASP A 68 2.85 -11.50 -8.13
C ASP A 68 3.53 -11.02 -9.43
N PHE A 69 4.77 -10.53 -9.31
CA PHE A 69 5.56 -9.99 -10.41
C PHE A 69 6.91 -10.71 -10.54
N ASP A 70 7.28 -11.02 -11.78
CA ASP A 70 8.60 -11.50 -12.13
C ASP A 70 9.51 -10.29 -12.39
N ALA A 71 10.58 -10.14 -11.60
CA ALA A 71 11.56 -9.09 -11.80
C ALA A 71 12.46 -9.41 -13.02
N ILE A 72 12.47 -8.52 -14.01
CA ILE A 72 13.27 -8.69 -15.23
C ILE A 72 14.62 -7.99 -15.07
N LYS A 73 14.60 -6.69 -14.73
CA LYS A 73 15.81 -5.87 -14.67
C LYS A 73 15.61 -4.64 -13.79
N VAL A 74 16.64 -4.22 -13.06
CA VAL A 74 16.68 -2.89 -12.42
C VAL A 74 16.94 -1.84 -13.50
N ILE A 75 16.05 -0.87 -13.64
CA ILE A 75 16.09 0.19 -14.66
C ILE A 75 16.37 1.58 -14.09
N GLY A 76 16.32 1.74 -12.77
CA GLY A 76 16.68 2.99 -12.11
C GLY A 76 16.98 2.81 -10.62
N ARG A 77 17.79 3.68 -10.05
CA ARG A 77 18.11 3.74 -8.62
C ARG A 77 18.02 5.19 -8.16
N GLY A 78 17.41 5.43 -7.00
CA GLY A 78 17.23 6.76 -6.42
C GLY A 78 17.50 6.77 -4.93
N ALA A 79 17.30 7.93 -4.30
CA ALA A 79 17.60 8.12 -2.88
C ALA A 79 16.80 7.20 -1.95
N PHE A 80 15.55 6.89 -2.32
CA PHE A 80 14.61 6.15 -1.47
C PHE A 80 14.39 4.70 -1.93
N GLY A 81 15.11 4.24 -2.96
CA GLY A 81 14.97 2.87 -3.47
C GLY A 81 15.32 2.73 -4.94
N GLU A 82 14.61 1.86 -5.66
CA GLU A 82 14.93 1.50 -7.04
C GLU A 82 13.69 1.23 -7.89
N VAL A 83 13.86 1.31 -9.21
CA VAL A 83 12.82 1.00 -10.19
C VAL A 83 13.21 -0.26 -10.94
N ARG A 84 12.31 -1.25 -10.98
CA ARG A 84 12.49 -2.52 -11.70
C ARG A 84 11.50 -2.63 -12.85
N LEU A 85 11.98 -3.07 -14.01
CA LEU A 85 11.13 -3.63 -15.04
C LEU A 85 10.64 -5.00 -14.57
N VAL A 86 9.34 -5.20 -14.53
CA VAL A 86 8.71 -6.43 -14.05
C VAL A 86 7.63 -6.93 -15.00
N ARG A 87 7.23 -8.19 -14.86
CA ARG A 87 6.08 -8.75 -15.58
C ARG A 87 5.10 -9.34 -14.58
N GLN A 88 3.83 -8.94 -14.66
CA GLN A 88 2.80 -9.55 -13.81
C GLN A 88 2.59 -11.01 -14.23
N LYS A 89 2.60 -11.93 -13.27
CA LYS A 89 2.52 -13.38 -13.53
C LYS A 89 1.22 -13.78 -14.22
N VAL A 90 0.09 -13.21 -13.80
CA VAL A 90 -1.26 -13.53 -14.30
C VAL A 90 -1.51 -12.90 -15.67
N SER A 91 -1.47 -11.57 -15.78
CA SER A 91 -1.82 -10.86 -17.02
C SER A 91 -0.70 -10.87 -18.07
N ARG A 92 0.53 -11.24 -17.68
CA ARG A 92 1.75 -11.16 -18.50
C ARG A 92 2.10 -9.76 -19.02
N LYS A 93 1.37 -8.72 -18.61
CA LYS A 93 1.69 -7.32 -18.89
C LYS A 93 3.00 -6.93 -18.19
N VAL A 94 3.74 -6.05 -18.85
CA VAL A 94 5.05 -5.57 -18.40
C VAL A 94 4.88 -4.21 -17.74
N TYR A 95 5.51 -4.06 -16.59
CA TYR A 95 5.37 -2.90 -15.75
C TYR A 95 6.70 -2.30 -15.31
N ALA A 96 6.70 -1.02 -14.94
CA ALA A 96 7.78 -0.43 -14.14
C ALA A 96 7.35 -0.38 -12.67
N LEU A 97 8.07 -1.08 -11.81
CA LEU A 97 7.85 -1.24 -10.38
C LEU A 97 8.79 -0.29 -9.61
N LYS A 98 8.31 0.81 -9.04
CA LYS A 98 9.12 1.67 -8.16
C LYS A 98 9.03 1.16 -6.73
N LEU A 99 10.14 0.66 -6.18
CA LEU A 99 10.27 0.19 -4.81
C LEU A 99 10.77 1.34 -3.93
N LEU A 100 10.01 1.69 -2.89
CA LEU A 100 10.44 2.65 -1.87
C LEU A 100 10.68 1.97 -0.52
N ASN A 101 11.78 2.32 0.14
CA ASN A 101 12.15 1.82 1.46
C ASN A 101 11.45 2.63 2.56
N LYS A 102 10.54 1.99 3.31
CA LYS A 102 9.77 2.61 4.39
C LYS A 102 10.65 3.25 5.47
N ASN A 103 11.75 2.61 5.85
CA ASN A 103 12.63 3.13 6.90
C ASN A 103 13.34 4.42 6.46
N GLU A 104 13.82 4.47 5.22
CA GLU A 104 14.43 5.67 4.67
C GLU A 104 13.41 6.78 4.46
N MET A 105 12.17 6.44 4.10
CA MET A 105 11.07 7.41 4.02
C MET A 105 10.72 7.99 5.40
N LEU A 106 10.62 7.16 6.44
CA LEU A 106 10.33 7.62 7.81
C LEU A 106 11.46 8.51 8.36
N ARG A 107 12.72 8.14 8.12
CA ARG A 107 13.88 8.95 8.55
C ARG A 107 13.92 10.33 7.92
N ARG A 108 13.31 10.50 6.74
CA ARG A 108 13.32 11.74 5.97
C ARG A 108 11.90 12.23 5.66
N ALA A 109 10.96 11.95 6.56
CA ALA A 109 9.52 12.14 6.34
C ALA A 109 9.19 13.58 5.93
N ASP A 110 9.86 14.57 6.51
CA ASP A 110 9.67 15.99 6.21
C ASP A 110 10.02 16.38 4.76
N THR A 111 10.70 15.49 4.03
CA THR A 111 11.12 15.71 2.63
C THR A 111 10.53 14.68 1.65
N ALA A 112 9.70 13.77 2.13
CA ALA A 112 9.16 12.66 1.34
C ALA A 112 7.77 13.00 0.78
N PHE A 113 7.71 13.44 -0.49
CA PHE A 113 6.48 13.84 -1.19
C PHE A 113 5.78 12.67 -1.92
N PHE A 114 5.65 11.52 -1.26
CA PHE A 114 5.15 10.30 -1.91
C PHE A 114 3.63 10.32 -2.12
N TRP A 115 2.88 11.05 -1.30
CA TRP A 115 1.44 11.21 -1.47
C TRP A 115 1.14 12.02 -2.72
N GLU A 116 1.81 13.15 -2.90
CA GLU A 116 1.66 14.00 -4.08
C GLU A 116 2.11 13.27 -5.35
N GLU A 117 3.25 12.56 -5.30
CA GLU A 117 3.71 11.76 -6.44
C GLU A 117 2.65 10.72 -6.85
N ARG A 118 2.10 9.99 -5.86
CA ARG A 118 1.04 9.01 -6.09
C ARG A 118 -0.19 9.66 -6.71
N ASP A 119 -0.68 10.74 -6.11
CA ASP A 119 -1.94 11.37 -6.49
C ASP A 119 -1.86 11.98 -7.89
N ILE A 120 -0.72 12.59 -8.25
CA ILE A 120 -0.46 13.07 -9.61
C ILE A 120 -0.54 11.90 -10.62
N MET A 121 0.13 10.78 -10.35
CA MET A 121 0.12 9.65 -11.28
C MET A 121 -1.21 8.87 -11.31
N ALA A 122 -1.96 8.87 -10.20
CA ALA A 122 -3.23 8.16 -10.07
C ALA A 122 -4.39 8.91 -10.71
N TYR A 123 -4.45 10.23 -10.53
CA TYR A 123 -5.61 11.04 -10.87
C TYR A 123 -5.41 11.93 -12.11
N SER A 124 -4.20 12.04 -12.65
CA SER A 124 -3.99 12.78 -13.89
C SER A 124 -4.47 12.00 -15.11
N GLU A 125 -5.19 12.69 -15.99
CA GLU A 125 -5.61 12.17 -17.31
C GLU A 125 -4.68 12.63 -18.45
N SER A 126 -3.56 13.28 -18.12
CA SER A 126 -2.62 13.81 -19.10
C SER A 126 -1.76 12.71 -19.72
N GLU A 127 -1.65 12.69 -21.05
CA GLU A 127 -0.72 11.80 -21.78
C GLU A 127 0.75 12.08 -21.44
N TRP A 128 1.05 13.25 -20.87
CA TRP A 128 2.39 13.66 -20.44
C TRP A 128 2.78 13.14 -19.06
N ILE A 129 1.81 12.64 -18.29
CA ILE A 129 2.04 12.13 -16.94
C ILE A 129 1.99 10.61 -16.98
N VAL A 130 3.00 9.97 -16.39
CA VAL A 130 3.03 8.52 -16.26
C VAL A 130 1.87 8.07 -15.38
N ARG A 131 1.02 7.21 -15.90
CA ARG A 131 -0.15 6.69 -15.18
C ARG A 131 0.23 5.63 -14.16
N LEU A 132 -0.40 5.70 -13.00
CA LEU A 132 -0.35 4.68 -11.97
C LEU A 132 -1.47 3.65 -12.17
N HIS A 133 -1.11 2.38 -12.34
CA HIS A 133 -2.08 1.27 -12.44
C HIS A 133 -2.42 0.67 -11.08
N TYR A 134 -1.44 0.54 -10.20
CA TYR A 134 -1.62 -0.01 -8.87
C TYR A 134 -0.67 0.66 -7.89
N ALA A 135 -1.16 0.90 -6.68
CA ALA A 135 -0.36 1.23 -5.51
C ALA A 135 -0.67 0.20 -4.43
N PHE A 136 0.34 -0.50 -3.96
CA PHE A 136 0.18 -1.42 -2.83
C PHE A 136 1.40 -1.34 -1.92
N GLN A 137 1.17 -1.76 -0.69
CA GLN A 137 2.18 -1.76 0.35
C GLN A 137 2.45 -3.19 0.77
N ASP A 138 3.70 -3.58 0.62
CA ASP A 138 4.28 -4.71 1.35
C ASP A 138 5.28 -4.12 2.38
N MET A 139 6.39 -4.80 2.68
CA MET A 139 7.59 -4.16 3.26
C MET A 139 8.16 -3.01 2.37
N VAL A 140 7.60 -2.82 1.17
CA VAL A 140 7.99 -1.84 0.14
C VAL A 140 6.73 -1.19 -0.44
N MET A 141 6.73 0.13 -0.66
CA MET A 141 5.68 0.81 -1.44
C MET A 141 6.01 0.69 -2.93
N VAL A 142 5.01 0.28 -3.71
CA VAL A 142 5.14 -0.06 -5.13
C VAL A 142 4.26 0.83 -5.99
N PHE A 143 4.83 1.40 -7.06
CA PHE A 143 4.09 2.00 -8.17
C PHE A 143 4.22 1.12 -9.41
N LEU A 144 3.11 0.77 -10.05
CA LEU A 144 3.05 -0.03 -11.29
C LEU A 144 2.56 0.85 -12.46
N ARG A 145 3.35 0.94 -13.52
CA ARG A 145 3.06 1.53 -14.85
C ARG A 145 2.82 0.17 -15.49
#